data_AF-A0A6L7QIL5-F1
#
_entry.id   AF-A0A6L7QIL5-F1
#
_cell.length_a   1.000
_cell.length_b   1.000
_cell.length_c   1.000
_cell.angle_alpha   90.00
_cell.angle_beta   90.00
_cell.angle_gamma   90.00
#
_symmetry.space_group_name_H-M   'P 1'
#
loop_
_entity.id
_entity.type
_entity.pdbx_description
1 polymer ?
#
loop_
_entity_poly.entity_id
_entity_poly.type
_entity_poly.pdbx_seq_one_letter_code
_entity_poly.pdbx_strand_id
1 'polypeptide(L)' 'GVHCFAPDGTLIGKIHLPAPCANLCFGGAKKNRLFITCSQSLFSVYVETNGAQKP' A
#
# COMPACT_ATOMS: atom_id res chain seq x y z
N GLY A 1 9.24 1.35 -4.38
CA GLY A 1 8.08 0.45 -4.21
C GLY A 1 7.38 0.82 -2.92
N VAL A 2 6.64 -0.12 -2.33
CA VAL A 2 6.04 0.04 -1.00
C VAL A 2 6.85 -0.75 0.01
N HIS A 3 7.18 -0.15 1.15
CA HIS A 3 7.83 -0.81 2.27
C HIS A 3 6.83 -0.99 3.40
N CYS A 4 6.72 -2.22 3.91
CA CYS A 4 5.85 -2.54 5.03
C CYS A 4 6.69 -2.65 6.29
N PHE A 5 6.38 -1.83 7.29
CA PHE A 5 7.06 -1.83 8.58
C PHE A 5 6.12 -2.36 9.66
N ALA A 6 6.68 -3.11 10.61
CA ALA A 6 6.02 -3.41 11.87
C ALA A 6 5.96 -2.15 12.76
N PRO A 7 5.09 -2.11 13.78
CA PRO A 7 4.95 -0.93 14.66
C PRO A 7 6.23 -0.51 15.39
N ASP A 8 7.18 -1.43 15.57
CA ASP A 8 8.51 -1.18 16.15
C ASP A 8 9.52 -0.58 15.16
N GLY A 9 9.12 -0.38 13.89
CA GLY A 9 9.97 0.12 12.82
C GLY A 9 10.73 -0.96 12.05
N THR A 10 10.57 -2.24 12.40
CA THR A 10 11.21 -3.34 11.67
C THR A 10 10.63 -3.47 10.27
N LEU A 11 11.48 -3.53 9.23
CA LEU A 11 11.03 -3.76 7.85
C LEU A 11 10.62 -5.23 7.66
N ILE A 12 9.33 -5.47 7.44
CA ILE A 12 8.76 -6.84 7.35
C ILE A 12 8.42 -7.27 5.92
N GLY A 13 8.45 -6.36 4.95
CA GLY A 13 8.16 -6.72 3.56
C GLY A 13 8.26 -5.55 2.58
N LYS A 14 8.25 -5.89 1.29
CA LYS A 14 8.25 -4.91 0.19
C LYS A 14 7.32 -5.34 -0.94
N ILE A 15 6.61 -4.38 -1.52
CA ILE A 15 5.91 -4.56 -2.79
C ILE A 15 6.77 -3.92 -3.88
N HIS A 16 7.29 -4.78 -4.76
CA HIS A 16 8.10 -4.37 -5.89
C HIS A 16 7.21 -3.78 -6.99
N LEU A 17 7.63 -2.65 -7.53
CA LEU A 17 6.95 -1.94 -8.61
C LEU A 17 7.96 -1.64 -9.71
N PRO A 18 7.51 -1.53 -10.97
CA PRO A 18 8.40 -1.29 -12.11
C PRO A 18 9.01 0.12 -12.13
N ALA A 19 8.47 1.06 -11.35
CA ALA A 19 8.98 2.43 -11.24
C ALA A 19 8.81 2.98 -9.80
N PRO A 20 9.39 4.16 -9.49
CA PRO A 20 9.22 4.80 -8.18
C PRO A 20 7.75 5.04 -7.82
N CYS A 21 7.42 4.79 -6.55
CA CYS A 21 6.09 5.03 -5.99
C CYS A 21 6.05 6.45 -5.43
N ALA A 22 5.03 7.23 -5.78
CA ALA A 22 4.84 8.58 -5.23
C ALA A 22 3.95 8.55 -3.97
N ASN A 23 2.84 7.80 -4.01
CA ASN A 23 1.91 7.71 -2.89
C ASN A 23 1.09 6.40 -2.96
N LEU A 24 0.38 6.08 -1.88
CA LEU A 24 -0.52 4.95 -1.77
C LEU A 24 -1.67 5.25 -0.80
N CYS A 25 -2.80 4.57 -0.97
CA CYS A 25 -3.89 4.61 -0.01
C CYS A 25 -4.68 3.31 0.03
N PHE A 26 -5.26 3.00 1.20
CA PHE A 26 -6.24 1.94 1.32
C PHE A 26 -7.59 2.41 0.80
N GLY A 27 -8.29 1.54 0.07
CA GLY A 27 -9.64 1.79 -0.43
C GLY A 27 -10.38 0.52 -0.82
N GLY A 28 -11.39 0.67 -1.67
CA GLY A 28 -12.36 -0.38 -1.96
C GLY A 28 -13.42 -0.51 -0.86
N ALA A 29 -14.52 -1.22 -1.15
CA ALA A 29 -15.68 -1.32 -0.25
C ALA A 29 -15.32 -1.91 1.13
N LYS A 30 -14.35 -2.83 1.17
CA LYS A 30 -13.87 -3.48 2.41
C LYS A 30 -12.60 -2.83 2.98
N LYS A 31 -12.07 -1.77 2.37
CA LYS A 31 -10.79 -1.13 2.73
C LYS A 31 -9.56 -2.04 2.73
N ASN A 32 -9.63 -3.15 2.00
CA ASN A 32 -8.57 -4.14 1.88
C ASN A 32 -7.88 -4.13 0.51
N ARG A 33 -8.08 -3.07 -0.28
CA ARG A 33 -7.37 -2.85 -1.54
C ARG A 33 -6.41 -1.69 -1.37
N LEU A 34 -5.14 -1.92 -1.63
CA LEU A 34 -4.10 -0.89 -1.62
C LEU A 34 -3.94 -0.34 -3.03
N PHE A 35 -4.22 0.94 -3.22
CA PHE A 35 -3.95 1.67 -4.46
C PHE A 35 -2.59 2.33 -4.39
N ILE A 36 -1.80 2.26 -5.46
CA ILE A 36 -0.42 2.73 -5.48
C ILE A 36 -0.14 3.48 -6.77
N THR A 37 0.31 4.74 -6.67
CA THR A 37 0.70 5.54 -7.84
C THR A 37 2.17 5.30 -8.17
N CYS A 38 2.44 4.94 -9.42
CA CYS A 38 3.76 4.54 -9.89
C CYS A 38 4.03 5.21 -11.24
N SER A 39 4.73 6.34 -11.23
CA SER A 39 4.95 7.19 -12.41
C SER A 39 3.63 7.48 -13.15
N GLN A 40 3.48 6.99 -14.40
CA GLN A 40 2.32 7.19 -15.27
C GLN A 40 1.25 6.10 -15.12
N SER A 41 1.29 5.30 -14.06
CA SER A 41 0.39 4.17 -13.88
C SER A 41 -0.14 4.07 -12.45
N LEU A 42 -1.35 3.53 -12.32
CA LEU A 42 -1.98 3.22 -11.05
C LEU A 42 -2.04 1.70 -10.91
N PHE A 43 -1.42 1.17 -9.85
CA PHE A 43 -1.47 -0.24 -9.49
C PHE A 43 -2.44 -0.44 -8.33
N SER A 44 -2.97 -1.65 -8.20
CA SER A 44 -3.71 -2.04 -7.01
C SER A 44 -3.48 -3.50 -6.65
N VAL A 45 -3.47 -3.80 -5.36
CA VAL A 45 -3.35 -5.15 -4.84
C VAL A 45 -4.30 -5.34 -3.66
N TYR A 46 -4.91 -6.52 -3.58
CA TYR A 46 -5.66 -6.91 -2.39
C TYR A 46 -4.71 -7.36 -1.30
N VAL A 47 -4.99 -6.93 -0.07
CA VAL A 47 -4.25 -7.33 1.12
C VAL A 47 -5.22 -7.92 2.13
N GLU A 48 -4.70 -8.71 3.07
CA GLU A 48 -5.50 -9.36 4.11
C GLU A 48 -5.80 -8.44 5.30
N THR A 49 -5.41 -7.17 5.21
CA THR A 49 -5.63 -6.16 6.25
C THR A 49 -6.54 -5.03 5.77
N ASN A 50 -7.17 -4.33 6.71
CA ASN A 50 -8.03 -3.20 6.41
C ASN A 50 -7.32 -1.90 6.76
N GLY A 51 -7.43 -0.90 5.89
CA GLY A 51 -6.89 0.44 6.16
C GLY A 51 -7.46 1.05 7.43
N ALA A 52 -6.59 1.62 8.27
CA ALA A 52 -7.01 2.31 9.48
C ALA A 52 -7.83 3.57 9.13
N GLN A 53 -8.99 3.71 9.77
CA GLN A 53 -9.78 4.94 9.75
C GLN A 53 -10.13 5.28 11.20
N LYS A 54 -9.84 6.51 11.61
CA LYS A 54 -10.31 7.08 12.86
C LYS A 54 -11.29 8.21 12.54
N PRO A 55 -12.32 8.43 13.39
CA PRO A 55 -13.26 9.55 13.24
C PRO A 55 -12.55 10.90 13.36
#